data_AF-A0A8E1QZB1-F1
#
_entry.id   AF-A0A8E1QZB1-F1
#
_cell.length_a   1.000
_cell.length_b   1.000
_cell.length_c   1.000
_cell.angle_alpha   90.00
_cell.angle_beta   90.00
_cell.angle_gamma   90.00
#
_symmetry.space_group_name_H-M   'P 1'
#
loop_
_entity.id
_entity.type
_entity.pdbx_description
1 polymer ?
#
loop_
_entity_poly.entity_id
_entity_poly.type
_entity_poly.pdbx_seq_one_letter_code
_entity_poly.pdbx_strand_id
1 'polypeptide(L)'
;MALMLAATATAQDKKGDNPEDNEVDMDNPTFVPMVKVGKVLIDGDSIQYVELNNVYVYPQPVFKNAKQRAAYNRLVYNVKKVLPIAKEVNRVIIETYEYLQTLPNKKARDEHMKRVEEDIKKRYTPRMKKLSYSQGKLLIKLVYRECNSSAYDLIRSFISPIRAGFYQAFAWAFGASLTKKYDPEKTDRLTERVVLMVESGQL
;
A
#
# COMPACT_ATOMS: atom_id res chain seq x y z
N MET A 1 -11.58 -20.89 51.13
CA MET A 1 -12.54 -20.83 50.02
C MET A 1 -11.93 -19.91 48.98
N ALA A 2 -11.28 -20.54 47.99
CA ALA A 2 -10.47 -19.89 46.97
C ALA A 2 -11.35 -19.47 45.79
N LEU A 3 -11.02 -18.36 45.13
CA LEU A 3 -11.30 -18.18 43.71
C LEU A 3 -10.23 -17.22 43.12
N MET A 4 -9.11 -17.80 42.70
CA MET A 4 -8.22 -17.17 41.72
C MET A 4 -8.89 -17.30 40.35
N LEU A 5 -9.26 -16.18 39.74
CA LEU A 5 -9.69 -16.15 38.35
C LEU A 5 -8.43 -16.13 37.46
N ALA A 6 -7.97 -17.30 37.05
CA ALA A 6 -6.96 -17.43 36.02
C ALA A 6 -7.59 -17.08 34.66
N ALA A 7 -7.29 -15.89 34.13
CA ALA A 7 -7.59 -15.56 32.74
C ALA A 7 -6.59 -16.31 31.85
N THR A 8 -6.96 -17.51 31.42
CA THR A 8 -6.26 -18.23 30.37
C THR A 8 -6.42 -17.47 29.06
N ALA A 9 -5.37 -16.77 28.62
CA ALA A 9 -5.27 -16.27 27.26
C ALA A 9 -5.15 -17.47 26.31
N THR A 10 -6.28 -18.00 25.85
CA THR A 10 -6.29 -18.97 24.76
C THR A 10 -5.93 -18.22 23.48
N ALA A 11 -4.68 -18.40 23.04
CA ALA A 11 -4.28 -18.11 21.68
C ALA A 11 -5.19 -18.88 20.72
N GLN A 12 -6.08 -18.18 20.02
CA GLN A 12 -6.83 -18.78 18.92
C GLN A 12 -5.87 -18.95 17.74
N ASP A 13 -5.27 -20.12 17.63
CA ASP A 13 -4.74 -20.65 16.37
C ASP A 13 -5.91 -20.82 15.38
N LYS A 14 -6.25 -19.74 14.66
CA LYS A 14 -7.12 -19.82 13.49
C LYS A 14 -6.34 -20.43 12.33
N LYS A 15 -6.39 -21.75 12.25
CA LYS A 15 -5.97 -22.55 11.09
C LYS A 15 -6.96 -22.28 9.94
N GLY A 16 -6.68 -21.30 9.08
CA GLY A 16 -7.51 -21.06 7.89
C GLY A 16 -7.47 -19.70 7.19
N ASP A 17 -6.85 -18.65 7.75
CA ASP A 17 -6.73 -17.37 7.05
C ASP A 17 -5.44 -17.35 6.21
N ASN A 18 -5.45 -18.00 5.06
CA ASN A 18 -4.40 -17.74 4.09
C ASN A 18 -4.60 -16.32 3.53
N PRO A 19 -3.56 -15.47 3.47
CA PRO A 19 -3.66 -14.10 2.91
C PRO A 19 -4.16 -14.05 1.46
N GLU A 20 -4.16 -15.20 0.79
CA GLU A 20 -4.63 -15.40 -0.57
C GLU A 20 -6.15 -15.58 -0.68
N ASP A 21 -6.82 -16.00 0.38
CA ASP A 21 -8.27 -16.25 0.41
C ASP A 21 -9.05 -15.00 0.84
N ASN A 22 -8.35 -13.95 1.29
CA ASN A 22 -8.93 -12.63 1.50
C ASN A 22 -9.34 -12.03 0.14
N GLU A 23 -10.64 -12.04 -0.13
CA GLU A 23 -11.20 -11.29 -1.25
C GLU A 23 -10.85 -9.81 -1.07
N VAL A 24 -10.25 -9.22 -2.11
CA VAL A 24 -10.06 -7.77 -2.14
C VAL A 24 -11.43 -7.18 -2.40
N ASP A 25 -12.08 -6.73 -1.34
CA ASP A 25 -13.32 -5.97 -1.44
C ASP A 25 -13.03 -4.67 -2.22
N MET A 26 -13.57 -4.58 -3.45
CA MET A 26 -13.40 -3.45 -4.35
C MET A 26 -14.29 -2.26 -3.98
N ASP A 27 -15.29 -2.52 -3.14
CA ASP A 27 -16.29 -1.56 -2.68
C ASP A 27 -15.98 -1.07 -1.26
N ASN A 28 -15.18 -1.83 -0.49
CA ASN A 28 -14.57 -1.33 0.73
C ASN A 28 -13.59 -0.21 0.38
N PRO A 29 -13.87 1.03 0.79
CA PRO A 29 -13.01 2.12 0.41
C PRO A 29 -11.65 1.90 1.08
N THR A 30 -10.54 2.10 0.33
CA THR A 30 -9.18 2.18 0.92
C THR A 30 -9.03 3.40 1.86
N PHE A 31 -10.14 4.09 2.09
CA PHE A 31 -10.38 5.19 2.99
C PHE A 31 -10.31 4.73 4.44
N VAL A 32 -9.25 5.12 5.13
CA VAL A 32 -9.35 5.36 6.57
C VAL A 32 -9.76 6.83 6.69
N PRO A 33 -11.01 7.16 7.12
CA PRO A 33 -11.35 8.53 7.42
C PRO A 33 -10.42 9.01 8.54
N MET A 34 -9.42 9.81 8.19
CA MET A 34 -8.63 10.52 9.19
C MET A 34 -9.42 11.76 9.58
N VAL A 35 -10.41 11.56 10.45
CA VAL A 35 -11.11 12.68 11.08
C VAL A 35 -10.14 13.32 12.05
N LYS A 36 -9.46 14.39 11.64
CA LYS A 36 -8.67 15.17 12.59
C LYS A 36 -9.59 16.16 13.28
N VAL A 37 -9.80 15.93 14.57
CA VAL A 37 -10.56 16.84 15.42
C VAL A 37 -9.56 17.77 16.10
N GLY A 38 -9.67 19.06 15.79
CA GLY A 38 -8.84 20.11 16.36
C GLY A 38 -9.65 21.12 17.17
N LYS A 39 -8.95 22.03 17.83
CA LYS A 39 -9.55 23.20 18.49
C LYS A 39 -8.77 24.44 18.06
N VAL A 40 -9.49 25.52 17.78
CA VAL A 40 -8.91 26.85 17.56
C VAL A 40 -9.47 27.79 18.62
N LEU A 41 -8.63 28.67 19.17
CA LEU A 41 -9.06 29.70 20.10
C LEU A 41 -9.45 30.95 19.31
N ILE A 42 -10.72 31.35 19.40
CA ILE A 42 -11.26 32.57 18.80
C ILE A 42 -11.91 33.36 19.94
N ASP A 43 -11.45 34.60 20.15
CA ASP A 43 -11.95 35.52 21.17
C ASP A 43 -11.99 34.95 22.61
N GLY A 44 -11.04 34.08 22.94
CA GLY A 44 -10.95 33.44 24.25
C GLY A 44 -11.83 32.21 24.44
N ASP A 45 -12.62 31.82 23.42
CA ASP A 45 -13.40 30.59 23.41
C ASP A 45 -12.76 29.53 22.48
N SER A 46 -12.90 28.25 22.85
CA SER A 46 -12.35 27.14 22.06
C SER A 46 -13.40 26.59 21.11
N ILE A 47 -13.24 26.87 19.81
CA ILE A 47 -14.11 26.35 18.76
C ILE A 47 -13.50 25.04 18.24
N GLN A 48 -14.28 23.97 18.29
CA GLN A 48 -13.89 22.69 17.72
C GLN A 48 -14.06 22.72 16.21
N TYR A 49 -13.08 22.21 15.48
CA TYR A 49 -13.20 21.99 14.04
C TYR A 49 -12.86 20.55 13.68
N VAL A 50 -13.41 20.12 12.56
CA VAL A 50 -13.16 18.79 11.98
C VAL A 50 -12.53 19.01 10.61
N GLU A 51 -11.32 18.50 10.44
CA GLU A 51 -10.66 18.44 9.14
C GLU A 51 -11.14 17.17 8.42
N LEU A 52 -11.80 17.35 7.29
CA LEU A 52 -12.21 16.27 6.41
C LEU A 52 -11.11 15.96 5.38
N ASN A 53 -11.19 14.78 4.76
CA ASN A 53 -10.26 14.43 3.67
C ASN A 53 -10.47 15.36 2.46
N ASN A 54 -9.36 15.63 1.75
CA ASN A 54 -9.39 16.41 0.51
C ASN A 54 -10.27 15.71 -0.55
N VAL A 55 -11.16 16.49 -1.17
CA VAL A 55 -11.96 16.07 -2.32
C VAL A 55 -11.36 16.69 -3.57
N TYR A 56 -11.10 15.87 -4.60
CA TYR A 56 -10.48 16.33 -5.83
C TYR A 56 -11.54 16.55 -6.92
N VAL A 57 -11.60 17.76 -7.47
CA VAL A 57 -12.55 18.09 -8.53
C VAL A 57 -11.84 18.05 -9.88
N TYR A 58 -12.23 17.09 -10.73
CA TYR A 58 -11.72 16.96 -12.08
C TYR A 58 -12.85 17.12 -13.12
N PRO A 59 -12.55 17.65 -14.31
CA PRO A 59 -13.51 17.63 -15.40
C PRO A 59 -13.81 16.18 -15.80
N GLN A 60 -15.07 15.91 -16.14
CA GLN A 60 -15.51 14.58 -16.56
C GLN A 60 -14.66 14.09 -17.76
N PRO A 61 -14.21 12.82 -17.75
CA PRO A 61 -13.37 12.31 -18.81
C PRO A 61 -14.17 12.16 -20.11
N VAL A 62 -13.78 12.93 -21.13
CA VAL A 62 -14.32 12.80 -22.48
C VAL A 62 -13.53 11.74 -23.23
N PHE A 63 -14.21 10.66 -23.63
CA PHE A 63 -13.61 9.56 -24.38
C PHE A 63 -13.90 9.70 -25.87
N LYS A 64 -12.86 9.61 -26.70
CA LYS A 64 -12.99 9.64 -28.16
C LYS A 64 -13.67 8.37 -28.71
N ASN A 65 -13.48 7.24 -28.03
CA ASN A 65 -14.00 5.94 -28.48
C ASN A 65 -14.20 4.95 -27.31
N ALA A 66 -14.93 3.86 -27.58
CA ALA A 66 -15.19 2.80 -26.62
C ALA A 66 -13.91 2.15 -26.07
N LYS A 67 -12.86 2.05 -26.91
CA LYS A 67 -11.55 1.51 -26.52
C LYS A 67 -10.88 2.37 -25.44
N GLN A 68 -10.94 3.70 -25.55
CA GLN A 68 -10.38 4.61 -24.55
C GLN A 68 -11.16 4.53 -23.23
N ARG A 69 -12.49 4.41 -23.28
CA ARG A 69 -13.33 4.18 -22.09
C ARG A 69 -12.98 2.87 -21.41
N ALA A 70 -12.85 1.78 -22.16
CA ALA A 70 -12.46 0.48 -21.62
C ALA A 70 -11.05 0.52 -20.99
N ALA A 71 -10.10 1.24 -21.60
CA ALA A 71 -8.77 1.43 -21.04
C ALA A 71 -8.80 2.19 -19.71
N TYR A 72 -9.63 3.23 -19.59
CA TYR A 72 -9.83 3.96 -18.35
C TYR A 72 -10.47 3.09 -17.26
N ASN A 73 -11.55 2.36 -17.57
CA ASN A 73 -12.20 1.46 -16.62
C ASN A 73 -11.25 0.37 -16.12
N ARG A 74 -10.40 -0.17 -17.02
CA ARG A 74 -9.35 -1.12 -16.64
C ARG A 74 -8.31 -0.48 -15.71
N LEU A 75 -7.95 0.79 -15.93
CA LEU A 75 -7.06 1.51 -15.04
C LEU A 75 -7.69 1.68 -13.65
N VAL A 76 -8.95 2.11 -13.57
CA VAL A 76 -9.71 2.23 -12.31
C VAL A 76 -9.72 0.90 -11.56
N TYR A 77 -10.11 -0.19 -12.23
CA TYR A 77 -10.11 -1.54 -11.65
C TYR A 77 -8.72 -1.94 -11.12
N ASN A 78 -7.67 -1.71 -11.92
CA ASN A 78 -6.31 -2.04 -11.50
C ASN A 78 -5.86 -1.21 -10.30
N VAL A 79 -6.20 0.10 -10.26
CA VAL A 79 -5.88 0.98 -9.13
C VAL A 79 -6.58 0.48 -7.86
N LYS A 80 -7.89 0.23 -7.90
CA LYS A 80 -8.65 -0.31 -6.76
C LYS A 80 -8.05 -1.60 -6.20
N LYS A 81 -7.56 -2.47 -7.09
CA LYS A 81 -6.95 -3.75 -6.70
C LYS A 81 -5.56 -3.62 -6.09
N VAL A 82 -4.72 -2.72 -6.61
CA VAL A 82 -3.29 -2.65 -6.23
C VAL A 82 -2.97 -1.55 -5.22
N LEU A 83 -3.79 -0.51 -5.12
CA LEU A 83 -3.59 0.61 -4.19
C LEU A 83 -3.60 0.16 -2.71
N PRO A 84 -4.52 -0.70 -2.23
CA PRO A 84 -4.49 -1.19 -0.85
C PRO A 84 -3.17 -1.87 -0.51
N ILE A 85 -2.64 -2.69 -1.43
CA ILE A 85 -1.37 -3.38 -1.26
C ILE A 85 -0.22 -2.38 -1.16
N ALA A 86 -0.22 -1.32 -1.98
CA ALA A 86 0.81 -0.29 -1.93
C ALA A 86 0.82 0.44 -0.57
N LYS A 87 -0.35 0.74 -0.02
CA LYS A 87 -0.48 1.38 1.30
C LYS A 87 -0.07 0.46 2.45
N GLU A 88 -0.44 -0.82 2.38
CA GLU A 88 0.04 -1.83 3.34
C GLU A 88 1.57 -1.87 3.37
N VAL A 89 2.21 -1.91 2.20
CA VAL A 89 3.67 -1.89 2.08
C VAL A 89 4.25 -0.63 2.72
N ASN A 90 3.69 0.55 2.45
CA ASN A 90 4.16 1.79 3.08
C ASN A 90 4.10 1.73 4.61
N ARG A 91 2.99 1.22 5.16
CA ARG A 91 2.82 1.07 6.61
C ARG A 91 3.86 0.12 7.21
N VAL A 92 4.07 -1.04 6.60
CA VAL A 92 5.08 -2.01 7.05
C VAL A 92 6.47 -1.38 7.05
N ILE A 93 6.77 -0.53 6.08
CA ILE A 93 8.07 0.14 5.96
C ILE A 93 8.27 1.17 7.07
N ILE A 94 7.26 1.99 7.34
CA ILE A 94 7.28 2.96 8.45
C ILE A 94 7.43 2.22 9.79
N GLU A 95 6.61 1.20 10.04
CA GLU A 95 6.66 0.40 11.26
C GLU A 95 8.03 -0.30 11.45
N THR A 96 8.56 -0.87 10.38
CA THR A 96 9.90 -1.50 10.40
C THR A 96 10.96 -0.44 10.70
N TYR A 97 10.88 0.73 10.07
CA TYR A 97 11.84 1.82 10.30
C TYR A 97 11.81 2.31 11.76
N GLU A 98 10.62 2.55 12.32
CA GLU A 98 10.42 2.94 13.72
C GLU A 98 10.98 1.88 14.68
N TYR A 99 10.68 0.61 14.44
CA TYR A 99 11.18 -0.47 15.28
C TYR A 99 12.70 -0.60 15.19
N LEU A 100 13.29 -0.46 14.00
CA LEU A 100 14.75 -0.50 13.81
C LEU A 100 15.49 0.58 14.62
N GLN A 101 14.86 1.74 14.86
CA GLN A 101 15.44 2.81 15.69
C GLN A 101 15.50 2.43 17.18
N THR A 102 14.62 1.55 17.65
CA THR A 102 14.63 1.08 19.05
C THR A 102 15.68 0.01 19.32
N LEU A 103 16.24 -0.61 18.27
CA LEU A 103 17.18 -1.72 18.43
C LEU A 103 18.61 -1.23 18.71
N PRO A 104 19.28 -1.79 19.73
CA PRO A 104 20.56 -1.26 20.22
C PRO A 104 21.73 -1.51 19.24
N ASN A 105 21.71 -2.63 18.51
CA ASN A 105 22.87 -3.14 17.79
C ASN A 105 22.56 -3.52 16.34
N LYS A 106 23.59 -3.42 15.47
CA LYS A 106 23.49 -3.79 14.05
C LYS A 106 23.03 -5.25 13.85
N LYS A 107 23.56 -6.18 14.64
CA LYS A 107 23.17 -7.60 14.58
C LYS A 107 21.67 -7.83 14.84
N ALA A 108 21.10 -7.11 15.80
CA ALA A 108 19.68 -7.19 16.12
C ALA A 108 18.81 -6.59 14.99
N ARG A 109 19.27 -5.48 14.38
CA ARG A 109 18.64 -4.90 13.18
C ARG A 109 18.64 -5.89 12.01
N ASP A 110 19.79 -6.51 11.72
CA ASP A 110 19.93 -7.46 10.62
C ASP A 110 19.05 -8.71 10.83
N GLU A 111 18.93 -9.21 12.07
CA GLU A 111 18.06 -10.33 12.41
C GLU A 111 16.57 -9.99 12.30
N HIS A 112 16.17 -8.78 12.74
CA HIS A 112 14.80 -8.32 12.57
C HIS A 112 14.45 -8.15 11.08
N MET A 113 15.35 -7.56 10.29
CA MET A 113 15.16 -7.40 8.84
C MET A 113 14.96 -8.73 8.13
N LYS A 114 15.69 -9.79 8.50
CA LYS A 114 15.48 -11.14 7.96
C LYS A 114 14.11 -11.69 8.29
N ARG A 115 13.62 -11.50 9.52
CA ARG A 115 12.27 -11.95 9.92
C ARG A 115 11.17 -11.21 9.17
N VAL A 116 11.29 -9.89 9.04
CA VAL A 116 10.37 -9.06 8.25
C VAL A 116 10.37 -9.51 6.79
N GLU A 117 11.53 -9.79 6.22
CA GLU A 117 11.66 -10.28 4.85
C GLU A 117 10.96 -11.62 4.64
N GLU A 118 11.13 -12.58 5.56
CA GLU A 118 10.45 -13.88 5.50
C GLU A 118 8.93 -13.75 5.61
N ASP A 119 8.44 -12.92 6.53
CA ASP A 119 6.99 -12.68 6.69
C ASP A 119 6.39 -12.01 5.45
N ILE A 120 7.05 -10.98 4.91
CA ILE A 120 6.65 -10.32 3.67
C ILE A 120 6.59 -11.32 2.52
N LYS A 121 7.63 -12.16 2.35
CA LYS A 121 7.64 -13.18 1.30
C LYS A 121 6.48 -14.15 1.46
N LYS A 122 6.26 -14.66 2.67
CA LYS A 122 5.17 -15.61 2.94
C LYS A 122 3.80 -14.99 2.64
N ARG A 123 3.57 -13.75 3.08
CA ARG A 123 2.28 -13.05 2.96
C ARG A 123 2.00 -12.54 1.55
N TYR A 124 2.98 -11.93 0.90
CA TYR A 124 2.78 -11.20 -0.36
C TYR A 124 3.11 -12.01 -1.61
N THR A 125 3.99 -13.03 -1.56
CA THR A 125 4.28 -13.88 -2.73
C THR A 125 3.02 -14.45 -3.38
N PRO A 126 2.05 -15.05 -2.65
CA PRO A 126 0.84 -15.58 -3.29
C PRO A 126 -0.06 -14.47 -3.86
N ARG A 127 -0.19 -13.33 -3.16
CA ARG A 127 -0.94 -12.17 -3.66
C ARG A 127 -0.33 -11.61 -4.95
N MET A 128 1.00 -11.54 -5.02
CA MET A 128 1.73 -11.11 -6.23
C MET A 128 1.53 -12.05 -7.41
N LYS A 129 1.47 -13.38 -7.17
CA LYS A 129 1.20 -14.36 -8.24
C LYS A 129 -0.18 -14.21 -8.87
N LYS A 130 -1.17 -13.69 -8.13
CA LYS A 130 -2.54 -13.43 -8.63
C LYS A 130 -2.63 -12.13 -9.45
N LEU A 131 -1.59 -11.30 -9.49
CA LEU A 131 -1.56 -10.07 -10.27
C LEU A 131 -1.13 -10.35 -11.71
N SER A 132 -1.81 -9.71 -12.66
CA SER A 132 -1.34 -9.66 -14.04
C SER A 132 -0.08 -8.78 -14.16
N TYR A 133 0.67 -8.97 -15.24
CA TYR A 133 1.88 -8.19 -15.51
C TYR A 133 1.64 -6.66 -15.46
N SER A 134 0.53 -6.18 -16.02
CA SER A 134 0.19 -4.74 -16.00
C SER A 134 -0.20 -4.24 -14.60
N GLN A 135 -0.81 -5.09 -13.77
CA GLN A 135 -1.11 -4.77 -12.38
C GLN A 135 0.17 -4.72 -11.53
N GLY A 136 1.09 -5.67 -11.72
CA GLY A 136 2.40 -5.64 -11.06
C GLY A 136 3.19 -4.37 -11.42
N LYS A 137 3.16 -3.94 -12.69
CA LYS A 137 3.74 -2.66 -13.12
C LYS A 137 3.14 -1.45 -12.43
N LEU A 138 1.81 -1.43 -12.28
CA LEU A 138 1.13 -0.34 -11.58
C LEU A 138 1.45 -0.35 -10.08
N LEU A 139 1.47 -1.53 -9.45
CA LEU A 139 1.76 -1.67 -8.01
C LEU A 139 3.11 -1.03 -7.64
N ILE A 140 4.17 -1.31 -8.38
CA ILE A 140 5.49 -0.74 -8.09
C ILE A 140 5.48 0.79 -8.16
N LYS A 141 4.78 1.35 -9.16
CA LYS A 141 4.62 2.80 -9.30
C LYS A 141 3.88 3.40 -8.10
N LEU A 142 2.80 2.75 -7.65
CA LEU A 142 2.05 3.21 -6.49
C LEU A 142 2.87 3.08 -5.20
N VAL A 143 3.64 2.01 -5.03
CA VAL A 143 4.54 1.88 -3.87
C VAL A 143 5.59 3.00 -3.86
N TYR A 144 6.15 3.34 -5.02
CA TYR A 144 7.04 4.49 -5.17
C TYR A 144 6.33 5.81 -4.81
N ARG A 145 5.07 5.97 -5.21
CA ARG A 145 4.22 7.13 -4.86
C ARG A 145 3.97 7.24 -3.36
N GLU A 146 3.69 6.12 -2.68
CA GLU A 146 3.39 6.10 -1.24
C GLU A 146 4.63 6.32 -0.36
N CYS A 147 5.77 5.72 -0.73
CA CYS A 147 6.91 5.61 0.17
C CYS A 147 8.14 6.41 -0.29
N ASN A 148 8.06 7.03 -1.47
CA ASN A 148 9.19 7.68 -2.14
C ASN A 148 10.40 6.71 -2.32
N SER A 149 11.63 7.24 -2.40
CA SER A 149 12.85 6.44 -2.63
C SER A 149 13.17 5.41 -1.53
N SER A 150 12.68 5.60 -0.30
CA SER A 150 12.99 4.75 0.85
C SER A 150 12.51 3.30 0.65
N ALA A 151 11.26 3.10 0.25
CA ALA A 151 10.75 1.75 0.01
C ALA A 151 11.32 1.10 -1.23
N TYR A 152 11.74 1.89 -2.21
CA TYR A 152 12.33 1.36 -3.44
C TYR A 152 13.61 0.57 -3.13
N ASP A 153 14.50 1.15 -2.32
CA ASP A 153 15.74 0.48 -1.91
C ASP A 153 15.46 -0.70 -0.99
N LEU A 154 14.45 -0.57 -0.13
CA LEU A 154 14.03 -1.63 0.79
C LEU A 154 13.43 -2.83 0.04
N ILE A 155 12.50 -2.60 -0.89
CA ILE A 155 11.90 -3.64 -1.74
C ILE A 155 12.92 -4.25 -2.68
N ARG A 156 13.83 -3.45 -3.25
CA ARG A 156 14.95 -3.96 -4.03
C ARG A 156 15.83 -4.90 -3.20
N SER A 157 16.05 -4.58 -1.93
CA SER A 157 16.80 -5.43 -1.00
C SER A 157 16.01 -6.69 -0.56
N PHE A 158 14.69 -6.60 -0.38
CA PHE A 158 13.82 -7.70 0.04
C PHE A 158 13.44 -8.68 -1.07
N ILE A 159 13.34 -8.20 -2.32
CA ILE A 159 13.07 -9.06 -3.47
C ILE A 159 14.32 -9.87 -3.81
N SER A 160 15.53 -9.46 -3.38
CA SER A 160 16.84 -10.03 -3.79
C SER A 160 16.96 -11.56 -3.73
N PRO A 161 16.24 -12.27 -2.84
CA PRO A 161 16.29 -13.75 -2.84
C PRO A 161 15.18 -14.47 -3.62
N ILE A 162 14.31 -13.79 -4.37
CA ILE A 162 13.23 -14.43 -5.14
C ILE A 162 13.76 -14.91 -6.51
N ARG A 163 14.07 -16.21 -6.64
CA ARG A 163 14.47 -16.97 -7.87
C ARG A 163 14.93 -16.17 -9.11
N ALA A 164 16.14 -16.48 -9.60
CA ALA A 164 16.79 -15.86 -10.77
C ALA A 164 15.90 -15.67 -12.03
N GLY A 165 14.99 -16.60 -12.35
CA GLY A 165 14.07 -16.46 -13.49
C GLY A 165 12.99 -15.38 -13.32
N PHE A 166 12.51 -15.18 -12.09
CA PHE A 166 11.62 -14.07 -11.74
C PHE A 166 12.39 -12.75 -11.83
N TYR A 167 13.65 -12.73 -11.38
CA TYR A 167 14.54 -11.57 -11.50
C TYR A 167 14.86 -11.19 -12.95
N GLN A 168 15.08 -12.14 -13.85
CA GLN A 168 15.33 -11.83 -15.26
C GLN A 168 14.10 -11.16 -15.90
N ALA A 169 12.91 -11.71 -15.64
CA ALA A 169 11.65 -11.15 -16.11
C ALA A 169 11.34 -9.80 -15.45
N PHE A 170 11.55 -9.67 -14.14
CA PHE A 170 11.33 -8.45 -13.36
C PHE A 170 12.36 -7.36 -13.69
N ALA A 171 13.64 -7.68 -13.84
CA ALA A 171 14.67 -6.74 -14.25
C ALA A 171 14.60 -6.39 -15.75
N TRP A 172 14.10 -7.26 -16.64
CA TRP A 172 13.91 -6.92 -18.06
C TRP A 172 12.66 -6.05 -18.28
N ALA A 173 11.53 -6.46 -17.70
CA ALA A 173 10.27 -5.73 -17.76
C ALA A 173 10.32 -4.40 -17.02
N PHE A 174 11.03 -4.39 -15.90
CA PHE A 174 11.07 -3.25 -15.00
C PHE A 174 12.42 -2.58 -14.95
N GLY A 175 13.53 -3.07 -15.52
CA GLY A 175 14.82 -2.35 -15.50
C GLY A 175 14.76 -0.96 -16.14
N ALA A 176 13.94 -0.81 -17.18
CA ALA A 176 13.62 0.49 -17.79
C ALA A 176 12.51 1.28 -17.06
N SER A 177 11.77 0.67 -16.12
CA SER A 177 10.64 1.27 -15.40
C SER A 177 10.86 1.46 -13.88
N LEU A 178 11.85 0.79 -13.29
CA LEU A 178 12.27 0.82 -11.89
C LEU A 178 13.13 2.04 -11.61
N THR A 179 13.91 2.49 -12.59
CA THR A 179 14.64 3.77 -12.56
C THR A 179 13.73 4.95 -12.85
N LYS A 180 12.55 4.70 -13.42
CA LYS A 180 11.59 5.73 -13.81
C LYS A 180 10.71 6.08 -12.62
N LYS A 181 10.99 7.23 -12.02
CA LYS A 181 10.23 7.78 -10.90
C LYS A 181 8.75 7.95 -11.27
N TYR A 182 7.87 7.83 -10.28
CA TYR A 182 6.47 8.20 -10.43
C TYR A 182 6.37 9.71 -10.67
N ASP A 183 5.73 10.12 -11.77
CA ASP A 183 5.58 11.53 -12.13
C ASP A 183 4.09 11.90 -12.23
N PRO A 184 3.50 12.42 -11.14
CA PRO A 184 2.07 12.74 -11.07
C PRO A 184 1.67 13.88 -12.01
N GLU A 185 2.61 14.73 -12.43
CA GLU A 185 2.30 15.89 -13.28
C GLU A 185 2.44 15.58 -14.77
N LYS A 186 3.29 14.62 -15.14
CA LYS A 186 3.56 14.28 -16.54
C LYS A 186 3.01 12.92 -16.92
N THR A 187 3.82 11.87 -16.77
CA THR A 187 3.55 10.56 -17.38
C THR A 187 2.45 9.79 -16.67
N ASP A 188 2.29 10.01 -15.37
CA ASP A 188 1.35 9.27 -14.53
C ASP A 188 0.13 10.12 -14.13
N ARG A 189 -0.06 11.30 -14.72
CA ARG A 189 -1.15 12.23 -14.39
C ARG A 189 -2.56 11.63 -14.42
N LEU A 190 -2.84 10.76 -15.40
CA LEU A 190 -4.13 10.07 -15.46
C LEU A 190 -4.26 9.02 -14.35
N THR A 191 -3.16 8.33 -14.03
CA THR A 191 -3.10 7.36 -12.94
C THR A 191 -3.26 8.08 -11.60
N GLU A 192 -2.57 9.20 -11.38
CA GLU A 192 -2.69 9.99 -10.15
C GLU A 192 -4.11 10.50 -9.96
N ARG A 193 -4.73 11.04 -11.01
CA ARG A 193 -6.14 11.42 -10.98
C ARG A 193 -7.02 10.26 -10.48
N VAL A 194 -6.85 9.07 -11.03
CA VAL A 194 -7.64 7.89 -10.64
C VAL A 194 -7.33 7.49 -9.20
N VAL A 195 -6.07 7.50 -8.79
CA VAL A 195 -5.65 7.21 -7.40
C VAL A 195 -6.33 8.17 -6.44
N LEU A 196 -6.25 9.47 -6.66
CA LEU A 196 -6.84 10.49 -5.80
C LEU A 196 -8.37 10.37 -5.71
N MET A 197 -9.05 10.05 -6.81
CA MET A 197 -10.49 9.81 -6.80
C MET A 197 -10.87 8.52 -6.06
N VAL A 198 -10.09 7.45 -6.18
CA VAL A 198 -10.29 6.21 -5.41
C VAL A 198 -10.01 6.45 -3.92
N GLU A 199 -8.98 7.22 -3.57
CA GLU A 199 -8.63 7.55 -2.18
C GLU A 199 -9.69 8.41 -1.49
N SER A 200 -10.32 9.32 -2.23
CA SER A 200 -11.39 10.19 -1.73
C SER A 200 -12.78 9.55 -1.82
N GLY A 201 -12.89 8.29 -2.28
CA GLY A 201 -14.16 7.56 -2.37
C GLY A 201 -15.09 8.07 -3.49
N GLN A 202 -14.55 8.80 -4.47
CA GLN A 202 -15.30 9.27 -5.64
C GLN A 202 -15.47 8.17 -6.71
N LEU A 203 -14.70 7.08 -6.64
CA LEU A 203 -14.70 5.97 -7.58
C LEU A 203 -14.81 4.60 -6.92
#